data_AF-A0A957UVH6-F1
#
_entry.id   AF-A0A957UVH6-F1
#
_cell.length_a   1.000
_cell.length_b   1.000
_cell.length_c   1.000
_cell.angle_alpha   90.00
_cell.angle_beta   90.00
_cell.angle_gamma   90.00
#
_symmetry.space_group_name_H-M   'P 1'
#
loop_
_entity.id
_entity.type
_entity.pdbx_description
1 polymer ?
#
loop_
_entity_poly.entity_id
_entity_poly.type
_entity_poly.pdbx_seq_one_letter_code
_entity_poly.pdbx_strand_id
1 'polypeptide(L)' 'AEVIPFDTYMRLGGEAAARSAGELRVEGRDYVVHDGDVIHFRFNV' A
#
# COMPACT_ATOMS: atom_id res chain seq x y z
N ALA A 1 4.63 7.26 -1.18
CA ALA A 1 4.39 5.90 -1.67
C ALA A 1 3.01 5.46 -1.22
N GLU A 2 2.20 4.82 -2.07
CA GLU A 2 0.99 4.13 -1.58
C GLU A 2 1.40 2.73 -1.13
N VAL A 3 1.14 2.36 0.12
CA VAL A 3 1.63 1.13 0.75
C VAL A 3 0.46 0.31 1.30
N ILE A 4 0.46 -0.99 1.02
CA ILE A 4 -0.49 -1.97 1.57
C ILE A 4 0.31 -3.20 2.02
N PRO A 5 0.17 -3.68 3.27
CA PRO A 5 0.81 -4.93 3.70
C PRO A 5 0.31 -6.14 2.89
N PHE A 6 1.19 -7.10 2.57
CA PHE A 6 0.84 -8.30 1.78
C PHE A 6 -0.40 -9.03 2.29
N ASP A 7 -0.48 -9.28 3.60
CA ASP A 7 -1.58 -10.02 4.20
C ASP A 7 -2.92 -9.31 3.98
N THR A 8 -2.93 -7.98 4.09
CA THR A 8 -4.11 -7.17 3.81
C THR A 8 -4.45 -7.16 2.32
N TYR A 9 -3.43 -7.05 1.46
CA TYR A 9 -3.62 -7.10 0.01
C TYR A 9 -4.24 -8.43 -0.44
N MET A 10 -3.73 -9.56 0.08
CA MET A 10 -4.27 -10.90 -0.18
C MET A 10 -5.68 -11.08 0.41
N ARG A 11 -5.90 -10.67 1.66
CA ARG A 11 -7.19 -10.76 2.34
C ARG A 11 -8.30 -10.00 1.62
N LEU A 12 -7.99 -8.83 1.09
CA LEU A 12 -8.97 -7.95 0.44
C LEU A 12 -9.13 -8.23 -1.05
N GLY A 13 -8.24 -9.01 -1.66
CA GLY A 13 -8.30 -9.33 -3.09
C GLY A 13 -7.72 -8.24 -3.99
N GLY A 14 -6.73 -7.50 -3.50
CA GLY A 14 -5.93 -6.56 -4.29
C GLY A 14 -6.17 -5.08 -3.98
N GLU A 15 -5.53 -4.22 -4.79
CA GLU A 15 -5.40 -2.78 -4.52
C GLU A 15 -6.76 -2.07 -4.46
N ALA A 16 -7.66 -2.32 -5.43
CA ALA A 16 -8.95 -1.61 -5.51
C ALA A 16 -9.84 -1.87 -4.28
N ALA A 17 -9.84 -3.11 -3.79
CA ALA A 17 -10.56 -3.49 -2.58
C ALA A 17 -9.89 -2.92 -1.33
N ALA A 18 -8.56 -2.96 -1.24
CA ALA A 18 -7.81 -2.32 -0.16
C ALA A 18 -8.02 -0.80 -0.09
N ARG A 19 -8.07 -0.12 -1.25
CA ARG A 19 -8.39 1.30 -1.35
C ARG A 19 -9.81 1.60 -0.85
N SER A 20 -10.79 0.80 -1.29
CA SER A 20 -12.19 0.95 -0.88
C SER A 20 -12.41 0.66 0.61
N ALA A 21 -11.61 -0.25 1.18
CA ALA A 21 -11.60 -0.58 2.61
C ALA A 21 -10.82 0.41 3.49
N GLY A 22 -10.15 1.42 2.90
CA GLY A 22 -9.35 2.40 3.65
C GLY A 22 -8.00 1.89 4.15
N GLU A 23 -7.52 0.79 3.58
CA GLU A 23 -6.30 0.09 4.02
C GLU A 23 -5.05 0.52 3.22
N LEU A 24 -5.25 1.32 2.17
CA LEU A 24 -4.17 1.91 1.39
C LEU A 24 -3.62 3.14 2.11
N ARG A 25 -2.38 3.06 2.57
CA ARG A 25 -1.70 4.12 3.31
C ARG A 25 -0.84 4.96 2.36
N VAL A 26 -0.78 6.27 2.58
CA VAL A 26 0.13 7.16 1.85
C VAL A 26 1.30 7.49 2.76
N GLU A 27 2.45 6.93 2.43
CA GLU A 27 3.66 7.03 3.22
C GLU A 27 4.67 8.01 2.61
N GLY A 28 5.37 8.72 3.49
CA GLY A 28 6.35 9.75 3.14
C GLY A 28 7.76 9.20 2.86
N ARG A 29 8.73 10.11 2.71
CA ARG A 29 10.13 9.76 2.44
C ARG A 29 10.80 8.96 3.55
N ASP A 30 10.40 9.20 4.81
CA ASP A 30 11.01 8.58 5.99
C ASP A 30 10.38 7.22 6.34
N TYR A 31 9.46 6.74 5.51
CA TYR A 31 8.84 5.44 5.72
C TYR A 31 9.84 4.31 5.51
N VAL A 32 9.97 3.46 6.52
CA VAL A 32 10.76 2.24 6.45
C VAL A 32 9.88 1.15 5.82
N VAL A 33 10.31 0.65 4.67
CA VAL A 33 9.64 -0.46 3.99
C VAL A 33 9.78 -1.73 4.81
N HIS A 34 8.68 -2.45 4.96
CA HIS A 34 8.64 -3.75 5.61
C HIS A 34 8.59 -4.86 4.55
N ASP A 35 9.08 -6.04 4.92
CA ASP A 35 8.99 -7.20 4.04
C ASP A 35 7.52 -7.51 3.72
N GLY A 36 7.24 -7.79 2.45
CA GLY A 36 5.88 -8.01 1.95
C GLY A 36 5.06 -6.74 1.69
N ASP A 37 5.58 -5.53 1.85
CA ASP A 37 4.82 -4.35 1.44
C ASP A 37 4.56 -4.33 -0.07
N VAL A 38 3.28 -4.20 -0.44
CA VAL A 38 2.86 -3.89 -1.81
C VAL A 38 2.86 -2.37 -1.96
N ILE A 39 3.75 -1.86 -2.82
CA ILE A 39 4.01 -0.42 -2.93
C ILE A 39 3.77 0.08 -4.36
N HIS A 40 2.94 1.12 -4.47
CA HIS A 40 2.81 1.93 -5.67
C HIS A 40 3.59 3.25 -5.46
N PHE A 41 4.72 3.38 -6.16
CA PHE A 41 5.51 4.61 -6.16
C PHE A 41 4.93 5.61 -7.15
N ARG A 42 4.51 6.77 -6.64
CA ARG A 42 4.12 7.92 -7.47
C ARG A 42 5.35 8.80 -7.69
N PHE A 43 5.72 9.00 -8.95
CA PHE A 43 6.74 9.93 -9.38
C PHE A 43 6.07 10.87 -10.38
N ASN A 44 6.12 12.18 -10.10
CA ASN A 44 5.35 13.22 -10.81
C ASN A 44 3.84 13.17 -10.48
N VAL A 45 3.40 14.09 -9.63
CA VAL A 45 1.97 14.36 -9.39
C VAL A 45 1.58 15.58 -10.22
#